data_AF-A0A2T1GIA4-F1
#
_entry.id   AF-A0A2T1GIA4-F1
#
_cell.length_a   1.000
_cell.length_b   1.000
_cell.length_c   1.000
_cell.angle_alpha   90.00
_cell.angle_beta   90.00
_cell.angle_gamma   90.00
#
_symmetry.space_group_name_H-M   'P 1'
#
loop_
_entity.id
_entity.type
_entity.pdbx_description
1 polymer ?
#
loop_
_entity_poly.entity_id
_entity_poly.type
_entity_poly.pdbx_seq_one_letter_code
_entity_poly.pdbx_strand_id
1 'polypeptide(L)'
;MLENNYTSWLEALFQKGEKPYLQNHEALDYLKKIQSWYNAAIAGGGGAAIVGTVAAPPIALIGSLIGLTIIELSRRVDRLVSVIEELLKIDGITITPSVKTAEGIIDLFVMMPDRRCFAFALKSNKDSRVKWREDRQDFFAITPRKNKAARVKKWSDLIKTGQDLNVKTLAFKKEKSYLLKGSKNIITKAIVLTSKTTVDPNNDPALFVDFGQTTALRVHAGSYIYVLEQAKILDFLAPVEKS
;
A
#
# COMPACT_ATOMS: atom_id res chain seq x y z
N MET A 1 -12.07 12.49 27.84
CA MET A 1 -10.81 11.92 27.30
C MET A 1 -11.19 10.70 26.46
N LEU A 2 -11.22 10.86 25.13
CA LEU A 2 -11.55 9.81 24.14
C LEU A 2 -10.25 9.39 23.41
N GLU A 3 -9.18 9.19 24.17
CA GLU A 3 -7.90 8.77 23.62
C GLU A 3 -7.68 7.28 23.96
N ASN A 4 -7.11 6.56 22.98
CA ASN A 4 -6.56 5.20 23.03
C ASN A 4 -7.39 3.99 22.56
N ASN A 5 -8.70 4.07 22.30
CA ASN A 5 -9.40 2.92 21.69
C ASN A 5 -9.33 2.88 20.16
N TYR A 6 -9.18 4.02 19.49
CA TYR A 6 -9.15 4.08 18.02
C TYR A 6 -7.87 3.49 17.40
N THR A 7 -6.74 3.61 18.08
CA THR A 7 -5.44 3.10 17.64
C THR A 7 -5.30 1.59 17.90
N SER A 8 -5.88 1.09 18.99
CA SER A 8 -5.74 -0.32 19.43
C SER A 8 -6.25 -1.35 18.41
N TRP A 9 -7.35 -1.07 17.70
CA TRP A 9 -7.91 -2.03 16.73
C TRP A 9 -7.24 -1.94 15.36
N LEU A 10 -6.76 -0.75 14.97
CA LEU A 10 -5.85 -0.61 13.83
C LEU A 10 -4.60 -1.45 14.08
N GLU A 11 -4.04 -1.36 15.28
CA GLU A 11 -2.89 -2.16 15.72
C GLU A 11 -3.13 -3.68 15.74
N ALA A 12 -4.38 -4.15 15.84
CA ALA A 12 -4.73 -5.58 15.81
C ALA A 12 -4.76 -6.18 14.38
N LEU A 13 -4.88 -5.33 13.35
CA LEU A 13 -4.83 -5.75 11.93
C LEU A 13 -3.39 -5.93 11.40
N PHE A 14 -2.42 -5.41 12.13
CA PHE A 14 -1.02 -5.44 11.77
C PHE A 14 -0.33 -6.48 12.63
N GLN A 15 0.47 -7.35 12.01
CA GLN A 15 1.35 -8.28 12.72
C GLN A 15 2.19 -7.47 13.72
N LYS A 16 1.79 -7.48 14.99
CA LYS A 16 2.22 -6.46 15.95
C LYS A 16 3.57 -6.86 16.51
N GLY A 17 4.64 -6.58 15.76
CA GLY A 17 6.01 -6.81 16.23
C GLY A 17 6.32 -8.25 16.63
N GLU A 18 5.51 -9.22 16.18
CA GLU A 18 5.80 -10.62 16.35
C GLU A 18 7.04 -10.95 15.52
N LYS A 19 8.07 -11.45 16.21
CA LYS A 19 9.17 -12.12 15.53
C LYS A 19 8.81 -13.60 15.52
N PRO A 20 8.62 -14.24 14.35
CA PRO A 20 8.70 -13.66 13.01
C PRO A 20 7.37 -13.06 12.50
N TYR A 21 7.45 -11.97 11.72
CA TYR A 21 6.40 -11.51 10.81
C TYR A 21 6.00 -12.67 9.88
N LEU A 22 4.70 -12.87 9.62
CA LEU A 22 4.23 -13.76 8.57
C LEU A 22 4.65 -13.22 7.21
N GLN A 23 5.06 -14.11 6.31
CA GLN A 23 5.56 -13.76 4.99
C GLN A 23 4.86 -14.58 3.91
N ASN A 24 4.87 -14.07 2.68
CA ASN A 24 4.44 -14.80 1.48
C ASN A 24 3.02 -15.42 1.64
N HIS A 25 2.88 -16.72 1.36
CA HIS A 25 1.60 -17.44 1.40
C HIS A 25 0.93 -17.41 2.78
N GLU A 26 1.69 -17.53 3.87
CA GLU A 26 1.15 -17.47 5.23
C GLU A 26 0.54 -16.09 5.53
N ALA A 27 1.22 -15.02 5.11
CA ALA A 27 0.70 -13.68 5.21
C ALA A 27 -0.55 -13.47 4.34
N LEU A 28 -0.56 -14.03 3.12
CA LEU A 28 -1.70 -13.96 2.22
C LEU A 28 -2.93 -14.67 2.80
N ASP A 29 -2.76 -15.88 3.33
CA ASP A 29 -3.85 -16.66 3.93
C ASP A 29 -4.45 -15.95 5.14
N TYR A 30 -3.60 -15.34 5.98
CA TYR A 30 -4.04 -14.50 7.08
C TYR A 30 -4.87 -13.29 6.59
N LEU A 31 -4.37 -12.57 5.58
CA LEU A 31 -5.08 -11.43 5.00
C LEU A 31 -6.40 -11.84 4.33
N LYS A 32 -6.47 -13.00 3.66
CA LYS A 32 -7.71 -13.55 3.08
C LYS A 32 -8.74 -13.90 4.14
N LYS A 33 -8.33 -14.43 5.30
CA LYS A 33 -9.23 -14.65 6.44
C LYS A 33 -9.81 -13.33 6.95
N ILE A 34 -8.98 -12.30 7.10
CA ILE A 34 -9.43 -10.94 7.48
C ILE A 34 -10.37 -10.36 6.41
N GLN A 35 -10.03 -10.52 5.13
CA GLN A 35 -10.85 -10.04 4.01
C GLN A 35 -12.24 -10.68 4.04
N SER A 36 -12.31 -12.00 4.22
CA SER A 36 -13.57 -12.74 4.35
C SER A 36 -14.41 -12.24 5.53
N TRP A 37 -13.77 -12.00 6.68
CA TRP A 37 -14.43 -11.41 7.85
C TRP A 37 -15.03 -10.04 7.53
N TYR A 38 -14.28 -9.15 6.87
CA TYR A 38 -14.78 -7.84 6.48
C TYR A 38 -15.96 -7.94 5.50
N ASN A 39 -15.87 -8.81 4.50
CA ASN A 39 -16.94 -9.02 3.54
C ASN A 39 -18.22 -9.50 4.23
N ALA A 40 -18.11 -10.42 5.20
CA ALA A 40 -19.23 -10.87 6.02
C ALA A 40 -19.81 -9.75 6.89
N ALA A 41 -18.97 -8.96 7.55
CA ALA A 41 -19.40 -7.83 8.39
C ALA A 41 -20.12 -6.73 7.60
N ILE A 42 -19.65 -6.42 6.38
CA ILE A 42 -20.27 -5.46 5.47
C ILE A 42 -21.61 -6.00 4.96
N ALA A 43 -21.66 -7.27 4.52
CA ALA A 43 -22.89 -7.90 4.02
C ALA A 43 -23.97 -8.03 5.11
N GLY A 44 -23.56 -8.28 6.37
CA GLY A 44 -24.45 -8.38 7.53
C GLY A 44 -24.93 -7.05 8.11
N GLY A 45 -24.69 -5.91 7.44
CA GLY A 45 -25.22 -4.60 7.86
C GLY A 45 -24.58 -4.00 9.12
N GLY A 46 -23.34 -4.39 9.45
CA GLY A 46 -22.59 -3.84 10.60
C GLY A 46 -23.01 -4.36 11.98
N GLY A 47 -23.89 -5.36 12.05
CA GLY A 47 -24.42 -5.92 13.31
C GLY A 47 -24.03 -7.38 13.62
N ALA A 48 -23.21 -8.02 12.78
CA ALA A 48 -22.85 -9.42 13.02
C ALA A 48 -21.66 -9.53 13.98
N ALA A 49 -21.93 -9.78 15.26
CA ALA A 49 -20.94 -10.31 16.19
C ALA A 49 -20.52 -11.71 15.71
N ILE A 50 -19.51 -11.79 14.83
CA ILE A 50 -18.86 -13.06 14.48
C ILE A 50 -17.93 -13.40 15.65
N VAL A 51 -18.51 -13.94 16.71
CA VAL A 51 -17.78 -14.61 17.78
C VAL A 51 -17.34 -15.97 17.23
N GLY A 52 -16.04 -16.21 17.11
CA GLY A 52 -15.54 -17.58 16.91
C GLY A 52 -14.26 -17.81 16.12
N THR A 53 -13.60 -16.81 15.53
CA THR A 53 -12.31 -17.04 14.87
C THR A 53 -11.17 -16.36 15.62
N VAL A 54 -10.08 -17.09 15.83
CA VAL A 54 -8.83 -16.63 16.48
C VAL A 54 -8.21 -15.42 15.73
N ALA A 55 -8.71 -15.12 14.52
CA ALA A 55 -8.29 -14.00 13.67
C ALA A 55 -9.28 -12.82 13.65
N ALA A 56 -10.40 -12.87 14.39
CA ALA A 56 -11.32 -11.74 14.48
C ALA A 56 -10.67 -10.62 15.32
N PRO A 57 -10.48 -9.41 14.79
CA PRO A 57 -10.10 -8.27 15.62
C PRO A 57 -11.19 -8.08 16.69
N PRO A 58 -10.84 -7.75 17.96
CA PRO A 58 -11.81 -7.60 19.03
C PRO A 58 -12.67 -6.36 18.78
N ILE A 59 -13.76 -6.53 18.03
CA ILE A 59 -14.68 -5.45 17.66
C ILE A 59 -16.01 -5.73 18.34
N ALA A 60 -16.28 -5.04 19.46
CA ALA A 60 -17.63 -4.90 19.98
C ALA A 60 -18.40 -3.94 19.05
N LEU A 61 -19.32 -4.48 18.25
CA LEU A 61 -20.00 -3.78 17.17
C LEU A 61 -21.21 -2.99 17.68
N ILE A 62 -21.10 -1.65 17.77
CA ILE A 62 -22.26 -0.75 17.98
C ILE A 62 -22.09 0.53 17.11
N GLY A 63 -22.85 0.65 16.01
CA GLY A 63 -23.18 1.95 15.38
C GLY A 63 -22.67 2.25 13.94
N SER A 64 -23.34 3.21 13.28
CA SER A 64 -23.16 3.61 11.86
C SER A 64 -21.84 4.30 11.52
N LEU A 65 -21.18 4.96 12.48
CA LEU A 65 -19.86 5.58 12.30
C LEU A 65 -18.75 4.53 12.07
N ILE A 66 -18.95 3.31 12.57
CA ILE A 66 -18.02 2.18 12.45
C ILE A 66 -18.13 1.50 11.08
N GLY A 67 -19.26 1.61 10.38
CA GLY A 67 -19.41 1.08 9.01
C GLY A 67 -18.43 1.72 8.02
N LEU A 68 -18.17 3.03 8.14
CA LEU A 68 -17.22 3.73 7.29
C LEU A 68 -15.77 3.31 7.57
N THR A 69 -15.41 3.08 8.84
CA THR A 69 -14.07 2.62 9.20
C THR A 69 -13.84 1.18 8.73
N ILE A 70 -14.83 0.29 8.90
CA ILE A 70 -14.79 -1.08 8.37
C ILE A 70 -14.54 -1.10 6.85
N ILE A 71 -15.23 -0.26 6.09
CA ILE A 71 -15.07 -0.16 4.63
C ILE A 71 -13.65 0.34 4.26
N GLU A 72 -13.11 1.30 4.99
CA GLU A 72 -11.77 1.84 4.71
C GLU A 72 -10.67 0.78 4.95
N LEU A 73 -10.82 -0.02 6.01
CA LEU A 73 -9.89 -1.08 6.36
C LEU A 73 -10.00 -2.27 5.42
N SER A 74 -11.23 -2.68 5.11
CA SER A 74 -11.51 -3.71 4.09
C SER A 74 -10.78 -3.36 2.80
N ARG A 75 -10.90 -2.11 2.32
CA ARG A 75 -10.17 -1.65 1.13
C ARG A 75 -8.66 -1.70 1.28
N ARG A 76 -8.10 -1.50 2.48
CA ARG A 76 -6.65 -1.66 2.69
C ARG A 76 -6.24 -3.13 2.58
N VAL A 77 -7.01 -4.03 3.17
CA VAL A 77 -6.78 -5.47 3.08
C VAL A 77 -6.95 -5.96 1.64
N ASP A 78 -7.98 -5.54 0.92
CA ASP A 78 -8.20 -5.89 -0.49
C ASP A 78 -7.00 -5.53 -1.36
N ARG A 79 -6.44 -4.34 -1.14
CA ARG A 79 -5.24 -3.87 -1.86
C ARG A 79 -4.02 -4.73 -1.55
N LEU A 80 -3.81 -5.07 -0.27
CA LEU A 80 -2.71 -5.93 0.13
C LEU A 80 -2.85 -7.33 -0.49
N VAL A 81 -4.02 -7.96 -0.36
CA VAL A 81 -4.31 -9.28 -0.96
C VAL A 81 -4.01 -9.25 -2.45
N SER A 82 -4.60 -8.29 -3.17
CA SER A 82 -4.46 -8.20 -4.62
C SER A 82 -3.01 -7.99 -5.08
N VAL A 83 -2.24 -7.15 -4.39
CA VAL A 83 -0.82 -6.92 -4.73
C VAL A 83 0.05 -8.11 -4.33
N ILE A 84 -0.20 -8.76 -3.21
CA ILE A 84 0.56 -9.93 -2.77
C ILE A 84 0.34 -11.12 -3.73
N GLU A 85 -0.89 -11.35 -4.18
CA GLU A 85 -1.20 -12.39 -5.17
C GLU A 85 -0.44 -12.19 -6.48
N GLU A 86 -0.33 -10.95 -6.95
CA GLU A 86 0.49 -10.60 -8.11
C GLU A 86 1.96 -10.93 -7.85
N LEU A 87 2.51 -10.45 -6.73
CA LEU A 87 3.92 -10.57 -6.41
C LEU A 87 4.38 -12.01 -6.14
N LEU A 88 3.52 -12.87 -5.61
CA LEU A 88 3.82 -14.28 -5.35
C LEU A 88 4.06 -15.10 -6.63
N LYS A 89 3.79 -14.53 -7.81
CA LYS A 89 4.19 -15.11 -9.10
C LYS A 89 5.70 -15.07 -9.33
N ILE A 90 6.45 -14.31 -8.53
CA ILE A 90 7.91 -14.20 -8.62
C ILE A 90 8.55 -15.25 -7.71
N ASP A 91 9.32 -16.17 -8.29
CA ASP A 91 10.01 -17.20 -7.54
C ASP A 91 11.05 -16.63 -6.58
N GLY A 92 11.08 -17.16 -5.34
CA GLY A 92 12.06 -16.77 -4.31
C GLY A 92 11.86 -15.39 -3.69
N ILE A 93 10.78 -14.69 -4.03
CA ILE A 93 10.43 -13.40 -3.43
C ILE A 93 10.11 -13.56 -1.93
N THR A 94 10.48 -12.55 -1.14
CA THR A 94 10.03 -12.41 0.25
C THR A 94 9.15 -11.18 0.37
N ILE A 95 7.89 -11.37 0.73
CA ILE A 95 6.88 -10.33 0.85
C ILE A 95 6.43 -10.28 2.32
N THR A 96 6.59 -9.11 2.94
CA THR A 96 6.17 -8.86 4.32
C THR A 96 5.19 -7.68 4.34
N PRO A 97 3.89 -7.92 4.54
CA PRO A 97 2.93 -6.83 4.66
C PRO A 97 3.04 -6.14 6.02
N SER A 98 2.62 -4.88 6.07
CA SER A 98 2.36 -4.14 7.31
C SER A 98 3.55 -4.07 8.28
N VAL A 99 4.74 -3.77 7.74
CA VAL A 99 5.97 -3.66 8.53
C VAL A 99 5.92 -2.42 9.42
N LYS A 100 6.00 -2.64 10.74
CA LYS A 100 6.02 -1.57 11.74
C LYS A 100 7.43 -0.99 11.89
N THR A 101 7.47 0.32 12.01
CA THR A 101 8.67 1.13 12.30
C THR A 101 8.31 2.12 13.42
N ALA A 102 9.30 2.78 14.01
CA ALA A 102 9.11 3.85 14.97
C ALA A 102 8.26 5.02 14.42
N GLU A 103 8.27 5.21 13.10
CA GLU A 103 7.57 6.31 12.40
C GLU A 103 6.26 5.86 11.74
N GLY A 104 5.79 4.65 12.05
CA GLY A 104 4.55 4.08 11.54
C GLY A 104 4.75 2.87 10.65
N ILE A 105 3.78 2.60 9.77
CA ILE A 105 3.68 1.33 9.04
C ILE A 105 3.99 1.53 7.55
N ILE A 106 4.84 0.64 7.03
CA ILE A 106 5.07 0.41 5.59
C ILE A 106 4.06 -0.64 5.14
N ASP A 107 3.26 -0.36 4.10
CA ASP A 107 2.20 -1.28 3.68
C ASP A 107 2.76 -2.61 3.19
N LEU A 108 3.83 -2.59 2.40
CA LEU A 108 4.48 -3.79 1.92
C LEU A 108 5.99 -3.60 1.83
N PHE A 109 6.73 -4.51 2.45
CA PHE A 109 8.16 -4.66 2.23
C PHE A 109 8.41 -5.89 1.37
N VAL A 110 9.19 -5.73 0.31
CA VAL A 110 9.52 -6.78 -0.64
C VAL A 110 11.02 -6.89 -0.75
N MET A 111 11.53 -8.12 -0.69
CA MET A 111 12.91 -8.43 -1.00
C MET A 111 12.92 -9.45 -2.13
N MET A 112 13.57 -9.06 -3.22
CA MET A 112 13.75 -9.89 -4.40
C MET A 112 14.82 -10.98 -4.15
N PRO A 113 14.84 -12.05 -4.95
CA PRO A 113 15.88 -13.09 -4.87
C PRO A 113 17.30 -12.54 -5.02
N ASP A 114 17.47 -11.51 -5.86
CA ASP A 114 18.72 -10.78 -6.08
C ASP A 114 19.07 -9.77 -4.97
N ARG A 115 18.31 -9.79 -3.86
CA ARG A 115 18.44 -8.95 -2.68
C ARG A 115 18.07 -7.47 -2.88
N ARG A 116 17.54 -7.05 -4.03
CA ARG A 116 16.94 -5.71 -4.13
C ARG A 116 15.76 -5.60 -3.16
N CYS A 117 15.70 -4.50 -2.43
CA CYS A 117 14.63 -4.25 -1.45
C CYS A 117 13.71 -3.14 -1.94
N PHE A 118 12.42 -3.32 -1.73
CA PHE A 118 11.37 -2.39 -2.10
C PHE A 118 10.44 -2.15 -0.92
N ALA A 119 10.00 -0.91 -0.77
CA ALA A 119 8.95 -0.54 0.14
C ALA A 119 7.83 0.12 -0.66
N PHE A 120 6.63 -0.45 -0.55
CA PHE A 120 5.46 0.03 -1.26
C PHE A 120 4.45 0.64 -0.30
N ALA A 121 3.86 1.75 -0.74
CA ALA A 121 2.61 2.26 -0.21
C ALA A 121 1.51 1.99 -1.24
N LEU A 122 0.35 1.50 -0.80
CA LEU A 122 -0.74 1.11 -1.70
C LEU A 122 -1.83 2.16 -1.66
N LYS A 123 -2.13 2.81 -2.79
CA LYS A 123 -3.10 3.91 -2.87
C LYS A 123 -4.09 3.71 -4.01
N SER A 124 -5.31 4.20 -3.80
CA SER A 124 -6.37 4.18 -4.80
C SER A 124 -7.25 5.40 -4.60
N ASN A 125 -7.70 5.95 -5.72
CA ASN A 125 -8.74 6.96 -5.79
C ASN A 125 -9.82 6.52 -6.78
N LYS A 126 -10.32 5.30 -6.58
CA LYS A 126 -11.38 4.67 -7.38
C LYS A 126 -10.95 4.59 -8.85
N ASP A 127 -11.84 5.00 -9.75
CA ASP A 127 -11.60 5.15 -11.18
C ASP A 127 -11.15 6.59 -11.43
N SER A 128 -9.85 6.86 -11.31
CA SER A 128 -9.26 8.18 -11.52
C SER A 128 -7.88 8.08 -12.13
N ARG A 129 -7.50 9.07 -12.94
CA ARG A 129 -6.12 9.24 -13.41
C ARG A 129 -5.37 10.21 -12.52
N VAL A 130 -4.09 9.95 -12.26
CA VAL A 130 -3.23 10.76 -11.40
C VAL A 130 -2.33 11.64 -12.25
N LYS A 131 -2.44 12.96 -12.03
CA LYS A 131 -1.61 13.96 -12.68
C LYS A 131 -0.77 14.71 -11.65
N TRP A 132 0.54 14.77 -11.87
CA TRP A 132 1.43 15.67 -11.16
C TRP A 132 1.35 17.07 -11.78
N ARG A 133 1.36 18.09 -10.92
CA ARG A 133 1.42 19.49 -11.34
C ARG A 133 2.63 20.16 -10.72
N GLU A 134 3.64 20.39 -11.54
CA GLU A 134 4.90 21.05 -11.13
C GLU A 134 4.65 22.45 -10.55
N ASP A 135 3.73 23.22 -11.14
CA ASP A 135 3.38 24.57 -10.68
C ASP A 135 2.74 24.59 -9.28
N ARG A 136 2.18 23.46 -8.84
CA ARG A 136 1.55 23.30 -7.53
C ARG A 136 2.33 22.40 -6.58
N GLN A 137 3.38 21.74 -7.07
CA GLN A 137 4.13 20.70 -6.38
C GLN A 137 3.19 19.67 -5.71
N ASP A 138 2.15 19.24 -6.44
CA ASP A 138 1.16 18.32 -5.88
C ASP A 138 0.46 17.46 -6.94
N PHE A 139 -0.18 16.39 -6.47
CA PHE A 139 -0.97 15.48 -7.27
C PHE A 139 -2.43 15.90 -7.37
N PHE A 140 -3.02 15.61 -8.53
CA PHE A 140 -4.42 15.81 -8.82
C PHE A 140 -5.02 14.52 -9.37
N ALA A 141 -6.17 14.15 -8.84
CA ALA A 141 -6.98 13.06 -9.35
C ALA A 141 -7.98 13.60 -10.38
N ILE A 142 -8.00 13.00 -11.56
CA ILE A 142 -8.90 13.27 -12.67
C ILE A 142 -9.89 12.12 -12.75
N THR A 143 -11.08 12.32 -12.19
CA THR A 143 -12.14 11.31 -12.14
C THR A 143 -13.10 11.52 -13.32
N PRO A 144 -13.32 10.52 -14.19
CA PRO A 144 -14.32 10.60 -15.25
C PRO A 144 -15.72 10.74 -14.66
N ARG A 145 -16.61 11.42 -15.40
CA ARG A 145 -18.01 11.60 -15.02
C ARG A 145 -18.89 11.32 -16.23
N LYS A 146 -19.95 10.54 -16.04
CA LYS A 146 -20.94 10.29 -17.08
C LYS A 146 -21.59 11.61 -17.51
N ASN A 147 -21.55 11.90 -18.81
CA ASN A 147 -22.16 13.07 -19.45
C ASN A 147 -21.71 14.44 -18.89
N LYS A 148 -20.53 14.51 -18.27
CA LYS A 148 -19.97 15.75 -17.70
C LYS A 148 -18.46 15.78 -17.87
N ALA A 149 -17.88 16.99 -17.85
CA ALA A 149 -16.44 17.15 -17.80
C ALA A 149 -15.83 16.39 -16.61
N ALA A 150 -14.62 15.87 -16.82
CA ALA A 150 -13.88 15.16 -15.80
C ALA A 150 -13.68 16.05 -14.56
N ARG A 151 -13.83 15.47 -13.38
CA ARG A 151 -13.59 16.19 -12.13
C ARG A 151 -12.11 16.16 -11.83
N VAL A 152 -11.49 17.32 -11.77
CA VAL A 152 -10.12 17.46 -11.27
C VAL A 152 -10.18 17.87 -9.80
N LYS A 153 -9.53 17.10 -8.94
CA LYS A 153 -9.38 17.41 -7.51
C LYS A 153 -7.94 17.25 -7.09
N LYS A 154 -7.47 18.16 -6.23
CA LYS A 154 -6.22 17.99 -5.51
C LYS A 154 -6.26 16.70 -4.68
N TRP A 155 -5.18 15.92 -4.70
CA TRP A 155 -5.02 14.69 -3.94
C TRP A 155 -3.71 14.72 -3.13
N SER A 156 -3.63 15.66 -2.20
CA SER A 156 -2.43 15.90 -1.37
C SER A 156 -2.01 14.71 -0.50
N ASP A 157 -2.92 13.75 -0.26
CA ASP A 157 -2.57 12.51 0.45
C ASP A 157 -1.51 11.69 -0.29
N LEU A 158 -1.45 11.78 -1.62
CA LEU A 158 -0.50 11.00 -2.41
C LEU A 158 0.95 11.49 -2.22
N ILE A 159 1.17 12.81 -2.22
CA ILE A 159 2.50 13.39 -1.93
C ILE A 159 2.91 13.13 -0.48
N LYS A 160 1.98 13.31 0.47
CA LYS A 160 2.23 13.00 1.88
C LYS A 160 2.62 11.53 2.06
N THR A 161 1.95 10.63 1.35
CA THR A 161 2.28 9.19 1.38
C THR A 161 3.71 8.91 0.96
N GLY A 162 4.19 9.55 -0.12
CA GLY A 162 5.57 9.37 -0.57
C GLY A 162 6.59 9.92 0.43
N GLN A 163 6.30 11.06 1.06
CA GLN A 163 7.12 11.65 2.12
C GLN A 163 7.15 10.76 3.38
N ASP A 164 5.98 10.32 3.85
CA ASP A 164 5.84 9.43 5.00
C ASP A 164 6.56 8.09 4.75
N LEU A 165 6.47 7.54 3.53
CA LEU A 165 7.19 6.32 3.15
C LEU A 165 8.71 6.51 3.22
N ASN A 166 9.21 7.68 2.84
CA ASN A 166 10.63 8.00 3.00
C ASN A 166 11.05 8.02 4.48
N VAL A 167 10.28 8.69 5.34
CA VAL A 167 10.56 8.73 6.79
C VAL A 167 10.54 7.33 7.41
N LYS A 168 9.50 6.54 7.12
CA LYS A 168 9.35 5.16 7.63
C LYS A 168 10.47 4.24 7.18
N THR A 169 10.87 4.30 5.91
CA THR A 169 11.97 3.46 5.40
C THR A 169 13.33 3.85 6.00
N LEU A 170 13.57 5.13 6.30
CA LEU A 170 14.77 5.56 7.01
C LEU A 170 14.77 5.03 8.45
N ALA A 171 13.64 5.10 9.16
CA ALA A 171 13.48 4.52 10.49
C ALA A 171 13.70 3.00 10.48
N PHE A 172 13.08 2.30 9.54
CA PHE A 172 13.26 0.86 9.33
C PHE A 172 14.72 0.44 9.14
N LYS A 173 15.50 1.22 8.39
CA LYS A 173 16.94 0.99 8.23
C LYS A 173 17.71 1.25 9.52
N LYS A 174 17.38 2.32 10.24
CA LYS A 174 18.02 2.69 11.52
C LYS A 174 17.83 1.62 12.59
N GLU A 175 16.66 1.01 12.62
CA GLU A 175 16.29 -0.08 13.55
C GLU A 175 17.06 -1.38 13.30
N LYS A 176 17.77 -1.52 12.17
CA LYS A 176 18.48 -2.75 11.77
C LYS A 176 17.57 -3.98 11.81
N SER A 177 16.36 -3.84 11.27
CA SER A 177 15.38 -4.93 11.24
C SER A 177 15.98 -6.23 10.67
N TYR A 178 15.62 -7.36 11.27
CA TYR A 178 16.05 -8.68 10.80
C TYR A 178 15.57 -8.98 9.37
N LEU A 179 14.48 -8.34 8.93
CA LEU A 179 13.97 -8.41 7.56
C LEU A 179 14.97 -7.91 6.52
N LEU A 180 15.92 -7.05 6.91
CA LEU A 180 17.01 -6.56 6.05
C LEU A 180 18.18 -7.55 5.94
N LYS A 181 18.13 -8.69 6.64
CA LYS A 181 19.15 -9.75 6.63
C LYS A 181 20.60 -9.22 6.78
N GLY A 182 20.79 -8.20 7.62
CA GLY A 182 22.11 -7.61 7.91
C GLY A 182 22.73 -6.78 6.77
N SER A 183 22.00 -6.53 5.69
CA SER A 183 22.52 -5.86 4.50
C SER A 183 22.34 -4.32 4.57
N LYS A 184 23.25 -3.58 3.93
CA LYS A 184 23.11 -2.12 3.70
C LYS A 184 22.20 -1.81 2.51
N ASN A 185 21.24 -2.68 2.19
CA ASN A 185 20.46 -2.60 0.97
C ASN A 185 19.78 -1.23 0.80
N ILE A 186 19.86 -0.70 -0.43
CA ILE A 186 19.06 0.44 -0.83
C ILE A 186 17.61 -0.05 -0.93
N ILE A 187 16.70 0.67 -0.29
CA ILE A 187 15.27 0.36 -0.35
C ILE A 187 14.66 1.32 -1.38
N THR A 188 14.25 0.78 -2.52
CA THR A 188 13.49 1.53 -3.53
C THR A 188 12.07 1.75 -2.99
N LYS A 189 11.61 3.00 -3.05
CA LYS A 189 10.30 3.40 -2.53
C LYS A 189 9.37 3.67 -3.70
N ALA A 190 8.18 3.09 -3.70
CA ALA A 190 7.18 3.43 -4.69
C ALA A 190 5.76 3.45 -4.12
N ILE A 191 4.91 4.26 -4.72
CA ILE A 191 3.47 4.23 -4.51
C ILE A 191 2.86 3.40 -5.63
N VAL A 192 2.21 2.30 -5.27
CA VAL A 192 1.49 1.44 -6.20
C VAL A 192 0.03 1.89 -6.21
N LEU A 193 -0.43 2.33 -7.38
CA LEU A 193 -1.82 2.67 -7.65
C LEU A 193 -2.60 1.38 -7.92
N THR A 194 -3.55 1.08 -7.05
CA THR A 194 -4.35 -0.14 -7.09
C THR A 194 -5.77 0.12 -7.63
N SER A 195 -6.54 -0.95 -7.82
CA SER A 195 -7.92 -0.88 -8.33
C SER A 195 -7.95 -0.32 -9.76
N LYS A 196 -8.72 0.75 -10.03
CA LYS A 196 -8.82 1.40 -11.35
C LYS A 196 -8.06 2.73 -11.42
N THR A 197 -7.20 3.01 -10.43
CA THR A 197 -6.44 4.26 -10.40
C THR A 197 -5.21 4.12 -11.27
N THR A 198 -5.05 5.01 -12.25
CA THR A 198 -3.96 4.96 -13.24
C THR A 198 -3.15 6.24 -13.24
N VAL A 199 -1.96 6.21 -13.82
CA VAL A 199 -1.19 7.44 -14.07
C VAL A 199 -1.79 8.13 -15.30
N ASP A 200 -1.98 9.44 -15.26
CA ASP A 200 -2.42 10.17 -16.46
C ASP A 200 -1.31 10.11 -17.52
N PRO A 201 -1.56 9.57 -18.73
CA PRO A 201 -0.56 9.57 -19.80
C PRO A 201 -0.15 10.98 -20.25
N ASN A 202 -0.94 12.01 -19.92
CA ASN A 202 -0.65 13.42 -20.23
C ASN A 202 0.13 14.13 -19.11
N ASN A 203 0.85 13.39 -18.26
CA ASN A 203 1.91 13.98 -17.45
C ASN A 203 3.06 14.44 -18.36
N ASP A 204 3.92 15.31 -17.84
CA ASP A 204 5.14 15.71 -18.55
C ASP A 204 5.98 14.45 -18.87
N PRO A 205 6.31 14.19 -20.15
CA PRO A 205 7.13 13.05 -20.56
C PRO A 205 8.46 12.94 -19.79
N ALA A 206 9.07 14.06 -19.40
CA ALA A 206 10.33 14.09 -18.66
C ALA A 206 10.23 13.52 -17.23
N LEU A 207 9.01 13.38 -16.69
CA LEU A 207 8.75 12.75 -15.40
C LEU A 207 8.66 11.23 -15.49
N PHE A 208 8.50 10.66 -16.69
CA PHE A 208 8.53 9.22 -16.86
C PHE A 208 9.96 8.74 -16.98
N VAL A 209 10.31 7.73 -16.20
CA VAL A 209 11.64 7.12 -16.22
C VAL A 209 11.54 5.61 -16.31
N ASP A 210 12.50 5.03 -17.01
CA ASP A 210 12.67 3.59 -17.08
C ASP A 210 13.08 3.04 -15.72
N PHE A 211 12.44 1.96 -15.31
CA PHE A 211 12.77 1.20 -14.11
C PHE A 211 12.41 -0.27 -14.31
N GLY A 212 13.39 -1.15 -14.17
CA GLY A 212 13.20 -2.57 -14.51
C GLY A 212 12.89 -2.71 -16.00
N GLN A 213 11.75 -3.32 -16.32
CA GLN A 213 11.22 -3.49 -17.67
C GLN A 213 10.00 -2.60 -17.97
N THR A 214 9.76 -1.55 -17.16
CA THR A 214 8.62 -0.64 -17.34
C THR A 214 9.00 0.82 -17.13
N THR A 215 8.04 1.70 -17.38
CA THR A 215 8.14 3.12 -17.05
C THR A 215 7.34 3.44 -15.79
N ALA A 216 7.92 4.26 -14.93
CA ALA A 216 7.27 4.78 -13.73
C ALA A 216 7.27 6.31 -13.76
N LEU A 217 6.23 6.92 -13.20
CA LEU A 217 6.21 8.35 -12.96
C LEU A 217 7.12 8.65 -11.76
N ARG A 218 8.18 9.45 -11.97
CA ARG A 218 9.11 9.87 -10.92
C ARG A 218 8.95 11.36 -10.66
N VAL A 219 8.49 11.70 -9.47
CA VAL A 219 8.38 13.09 -9.01
C VAL A 219 9.35 13.35 -7.86
N HIS A 220 9.70 14.62 -7.65
CA HIS A 220 10.58 15.04 -6.56
C HIS A 220 9.80 15.92 -5.57
N ALA A 221 9.66 15.44 -4.33
CA ALA A 221 8.99 16.16 -3.25
C ALA A 221 9.72 15.93 -1.92
N GLY A 222 10.90 16.52 -1.78
CA GLY A 222 11.85 16.26 -0.68
C GLY A 222 12.60 14.93 -0.80
N SER A 223 12.07 13.97 -1.56
CA SER A 223 12.76 12.78 -2.06
C SER A 223 12.14 12.33 -3.37
N TYR A 224 12.83 11.47 -4.13
CA TYR A 224 12.25 10.84 -5.31
C TYR A 224 11.15 9.86 -4.91
N ILE A 225 9.96 10.05 -5.49
CA ILE A 225 8.80 9.18 -5.32
C ILE A 225 8.49 8.58 -6.69
N TYR A 226 8.54 7.26 -6.77
CA TYR A 226 8.04 6.52 -7.93
C TYR A 226 6.56 6.23 -7.75
N VAL A 227 5.78 6.41 -8.80
CA VAL A 227 4.35 6.09 -8.84
C VAL A 227 4.11 5.21 -10.06
N LEU A 228 3.47 4.07 -9.83
CA LEU A 228 3.17 3.08 -10.87
C LEU A 228 1.81 2.44 -10.65
N GLU A 229 1.27 1.86 -11.70
CA GLU A 229 0.06 1.04 -11.65
C GLU A 229 0.38 -0.37 -11.17
N GLN A 230 -0.54 -0.97 -10.42
CA GLN A 230 -0.40 -2.35 -9.95
C GLN A 230 -0.11 -3.33 -11.10
N ALA A 231 -0.76 -3.15 -12.26
CA ALA A 231 -0.55 -4.00 -13.43
C ALA A 231 0.90 -4.00 -13.96
N LYS A 232 1.71 -3.00 -13.59
CA LYS A 232 3.11 -2.87 -13.99
C LYS A 232 4.09 -3.31 -12.90
N ILE A 233 3.60 -3.83 -11.77
CA ILE A 233 4.45 -4.10 -10.60
C ILE A 233 5.49 -5.20 -10.85
N LEU A 234 5.14 -6.21 -11.65
CA LEU A 234 6.06 -7.29 -12.01
C LEU A 234 7.20 -6.77 -12.89
N ASP A 235 6.87 -6.04 -13.95
CA ASP A 235 7.84 -5.42 -14.85
C ASP A 235 8.73 -4.40 -14.13
N PHE A 236 8.17 -3.65 -13.16
CA PHE A 236 8.94 -2.73 -12.31
C PHE A 236 9.95 -3.45 -11.43
N LEU A 237 9.63 -4.66 -10.96
CA LEU A 237 10.52 -5.47 -10.14
C LEU A 237 11.49 -6.30 -10.97
N ALA A 238 11.21 -6.52 -12.25
CA ALA A 238 12.10 -7.24 -13.14
C ALA A 238 13.50 -6.59 -13.20
N PRO A 239 14.56 -7.38 -13.41
CA PRO A 239 15.88 -6.82 -13.68
C PRO A 239 15.84 -6.02 -15.00
N VAL A 240 16.67 -4.98 -15.09
CA VAL A 240 16.89 -4.29 -16.37
C VAL A 240 17.53 -5.27 -17.34
N GLU A 241 16.91 -5.50 -18.50
CA GLU A 241 17.56 -6.27 -19.56
C GLU A 241 18.83 -5.52 -19.98
N LYS A 242 19.99 -6.17 -19.86
CA LYS A 242 21.22 -5.63 -20.42
C LYS A 242 21.11 -5.75 -21.93
N SER A 243 20.92 -4.62 -22.61
CA SER A 243 21.16 -4.46 -24.04
C SER A 243 22.62 -4.69 -24.38
#